data_AF-A0A519ZPT3-F1
#
_entry.id   AF-A0A519ZPT3-F1
#
_cell.length_a   1.000
_cell.length_b   1.000
_cell.length_c   1.000
_cell.angle_alpha   90.00
_cell.angle_beta   90.00
_cell.angle_gamma   90.00
#
_symmetry.space_group_name_H-M   'P 1'
#
loop_
_entity.id
_entity.type
_entity.pdbx_description
1 polymer ?
#
loop_
_entity_poly.entity_id
_entity_poly.type
_entity_poly.pdbx_seq_one_letter_code
_entity_poly.pdbx_strand_id
1 'polypeptide(L)'
;PDLVGLSGQALLNAIWHERRVEFGEESLRFWDLVRTGRYLGVLPADVRARAASHVATETSVNPMPLLPISLNDAQSWKLPQNPGY
;
A
#
# COMPACT_ATOMS: atom_id res chain seq x y z
N PRO A 1 -7.44 -23.54 -5.52
CA PRO A 1 -8.69 -23.49 -4.73
C PRO A 1 -9.86 -23.76 -5.67
N ASP A 2 -10.91 -24.44 -5.20
CA ASP A 2 -12.15 -24.56 -5.97
C ASP A 2 -12.83 -23.19 -6.04
N LEU A 3 -13.10 -22.71 -7.26
CA LEU A 3 -13.70 -21.40 -7.51
C LEU A 3 -15.21 -21.48 -7.75
N VAL A 4 -15.77 -22.70 -7.83
CA VAL A 4 -17.19 -22.91 -8.15
C VAL A 4 -18.07 -22.35 -7.03
N GLY A 5 -19.05 -21.52 -7.41
CA GLY A 5 -20.01 -20.92 -6.48
C GLY A 5 -19.49 -19.70 -5.70
N LEU A 6 -18.23 -19.29 -5.86
CA LEU A 6 -17.71 -18.08 -5.24
C LEU A 6 -18.15 -16.82 -5.99
N SER A 7 -18.48 -15.76 -5.24
CA SER A 7 -18.84 -14.45 -5.79
C SER A 7 -18.42 -13.32 -4.86
N GLY A 8 -18.47 -12.08 -5.36
CA GLY A 8 -18.15 -10.88 -4.59
C GLY A 8 -16.78 -10.95 -3.90
N GLN A 9 -16.76 -10.62 -2.60
CA GLN A 9 -15.53 -10.57 -1.81
C GLN A 9 -14.85 -11.95 -1.66
N ALA A 10 -15.62 -13.03 -1.64
CA ALA A 10 -15.06 -14.38 -1.52
C ALA A 10 -14.24 -14.76 -2.76
N LEU A 11 -14.75 -14.42 -3.96
CA LEU A 11 -14.02 -14.60 -5.21
C LEU A 11 -12.76 -13.70 -5.26
N LEU A 12 -12.87 -12.44 -4.85
CA LEU A 12 -11.71 -11.53 -4.79
C LEU A 12 -10.62 -12.06 -3.85
N ASN A 13 -10.99 -12.59 -2.69
CA ASN A 13 -10.05 -13.19 -1.75
C ASN A 13 -9.34 -14.40 -2.35
N ALA A 14 -10.06 -15.26 -3.08
CA ALA A 14 -9.46 -16.39 -3.79
C ALA A 14 -8.47 -15.93 -4.86
N ILE A 15 -8.83 -14.94 -5.68
CA ILE A 15 -7.95 -14.36 -6.70
C ILE A 15 -6.69 -13.76 -6.07
N TRP A 16 -6.83 -12.99 -4.98
CA TRP A 16 -5.69 -12.38 -4.30
C TRP A 16 -4.79 -13.41 -3.59
N HIS A 17 -5.34 -14.54 -3.19
CA HIS A 17 -4.57 -15.66 -2.67
C HIS A 17 -3.70 -16.27 -3.78
N GLU A 18 -4.30 -16.63 -4.92
CA GLU A 18 -3.57 -17.21 -6.05
C GLU A 18 -2.47 -16.30 -6.58
N ARG A 19 -2.74 -14.98 -6.72
CA ARG A 19 -1.70 -14.02 -7.14
C ARG A 19 -0.49 -13.99 -6.21
N ARG A 20 -0.70 -14.23 -4.91
CA ARG A 20 0.40 -14.26 -3.93
C ARG A 20 1.21 -15.56 -4.02
N VAL A 21 0.55 -16.66 -4.36
CA VAL A 21 1.20 -17.98 -4.51
C VAL A 21 1.96 -18.04 -5.83
N GLU A 22 1.35 -17.60 -6.93
CA GLU A 22 1.92 -17.64 -8.27
C GLU A 22 3.07 -16.64 -8.45
N PHE A 23 2.84 -15.37 -8.10
CA PHE A 23 3.81 -14.28 -8.35
C PHE A 23 4.62 -13.93 -7.10
N GLY A 24 5.02 -14.94 -6.34
CA GLY A 24 5.92 -14.78 -5.20
C GLY A 24 7.25 -14.19 -5.66
N GLU A 25 7.76 -13.19 -4.93
CA GLU A 25 9.08 -12.56 -5.18
C GLU A 25 9.19 -11.75 -6.50
N GLU A 26 8.13 -11.64 -7.29
CA GLU A 26 8.11 -10.88 -8.55
C GLU A 26 7.79 -9.38 -8.36
N SER A 27 7.98 -8.82 -7.16
CA SER A 27 7.74 -7.40 -6.84
C SER A 27 6.29 -6.90 -7.03
N LEU A 28 5.31 -7.79 -7.28
CA LEU A 28 3.90 -7.39 -7.48
C LEU A 28 3.10 -7.24 -6.18
N ARG A 29 3.54 -7.90 -5.10
CA ARG A 29 2.77 -7.99 -3.85
C ARG A 29 2.44 -6.63 -3.25
N PHE A 30 3.38 -5.69 -3.30
CA PHE A 30 3.17 -4.33 -2.78
C PHE A 30 2.04 -3.62 -3.54
N TRP A 31 2.11 -3.61 -4.87
CA TRP A 31 1.13 -2.94 -5.72
C TRP A 31 -0.27 -3.53 -5.62
N ASP A 32 -0.38 -4.87 -5.47
CA ASP A 32 -1.66 -5.53 -5.22
C ASP A 32 -2.29 -5.07 -3.91
N LEU A 33 -1.50 -4.86 -2.86
CA LEU A 33 -1.99 -4.38 -1.57
C LEU A 33 -2.40 -2.90 -1.60
N VAL A 34 -1.63 -2.04 -2.30
CA VAL A 34 -1.96 -0.62 -2.44
C VAL A 34 -3.24 -0.45 -3.24
N ARG A 35 -3.35 -1.04 -4.44
CA ARG A 35 -4.52 -0.85 -5.31
C ARG A 35 -5.83 -1.38 -4.71
N THR A 36 -5.75 -2.34 -3.78
CA THR A 36 -6.91 -2.93 -3.09
C THR A 36 -7.19 -2.31 -1.74
N GLY A 37 -6.41 -1.32 -1.29
CA GLY A 37 -6.58 -0.66 0.01
C GLY A 37 -6.20 -1.53 1.22
N ARG A 38 -5.49 -2.63 0.99
CA ARG A 38 -5.16 -3.64 2.01
C ARG A 38 -3.79 -3.43 2.66
N TYR A 39 -2.96 -2.53 2.11
CA TYR A 39 -1.57 -2.35 2.51
C TYR A 39 -1.39 -2.12 4.02
N LEU A 40 -2.01 -1.08 4.58
CA LEU A 40 -1.89 -0.82 6.02
C LEU A 40 -2.50 -1.94 6.87
N GLY A 41 -3.53 -2.62 6.38
CA GLY A 41 -4.21 -3.70 7.10
C GLY A 41 -3.39 -4.97 7.29
N VAL A 42 -2.39 -5.24 6.44
CA VAL A 42 -1.56 -6.44 6.52
C VAL A 42 -0.25 -6.25 7.30
N LEU A 43 0.13 -5.02 7.63
CA LEU A 43 1.36 -4.72 8.35
C LEU A 43 1.23 -5.05 9.85
N PRO A 44 2.33 -5.50 10.52
CA PRO A 44 2.41 -5.56 11.98
C PRO A 44 2.08 -4.22 12.62
N ALA A 45 1.56 -4.22 13.84
CA ALA A 45 1.00 -3.02 14.47
C ALA A 45 2.00 -1.85 14.59
N ASP A 46 3.25 -2.15 14.96
CA ASP A 46 4.34 -1.17 15.08
C ASP A 46 4.79 -0.63 13.72
N VAL A 47 4.91 -1.51 12.72
CA VAL A 47 5.27 -1.12 11.34
C VAL A 47 4.15 -0.29 10.72
N ARG A 48 2.89 -0.65 10.94
CA ARG A 48 1.71 0.08 10.48
C ARG A 48 1.67 1.49 11.07
N ALA A 49 1.95 1.64 12.37
CA ALA A 49 1.96 2.95 13.02
C ALA A 49 3.04 3.87 12.41
N ARG A 50 4.24 3.32 12.16
CA ARG A 50 5.32 4.03 11.45
C ARG A 50 4.96 4.36 10.01
N ALA A 51 4.38 3.42 9.27
CA ALA A 51 3.95 3.70 7.90
C ALA A 51 2.89 4.81 7.86
N ALA A 52 1.93 4.79 8.78
CA ALA A 52 0.87 5.78 8.87
C ALA A 52 1.38 7.20 9.19
N SER A 53 2.49 7.35 9.91
CA SER A 53 3.09 8.68 10.16
C SER A 53 3.71 9.33 8.92
N HIS A 54 3.89 8.56 7.83
CA HIS A 54 4.46 9.03 6.57
C HIS A 54 3.47 9.01 5.40
N VAL A 55 2.18 8.79 5.66
CA VAL A 55 1.14 8.87 4.62
C VAL A 55 0.82 10.33 4.34
N ALA A 56 0.46 10.64 3.08
CA ALA A 56 -0.03 11.96 2.69
C ALA A 56 -1.19 12.43 3.61
N THR A 57 -1.22 13.72 3.92
CA THR A 57 -2.30 14.33 4.71
C THR A 57 -3.59 14.51 3.92
N GLU A 58 -3.52 14.37 2.59
CA GLU A 58 -4.67 14.41 1.70
C GLU A 58 -5.51 13.12 1.81
N THR A 59 -6.81 13.25 1.55
CA THR A 59 -7.73 12.11 1.54
C THR A 59 -7.37 11.14 0.41
N SER A 60 -6.64 10.09 0.72
CA SER A 60 -6.36 8.97 -0.19
C SER A 60 -7.33 7.82 0.04
N VAL A 61 -7.92 7.31 -1.04
CA VAL A 61 -8.73 6.08 -0.99
C VAL A 61 -7.88 4.88 -0.55
N ASN A 62 -6.61 4.86 -0.97
CA ASN A 62 -5.66 3.79 -0.70
C ASN A 62 -4.35 4.39 -0.17
N PRO A 63 -4.27 4.70 1.14
CA PRO A 63 -3.11 5.37 1.71
C PRO A 63 -1.85 4.50 1.68
N MET A 64 -0.74 5.10 1.25
CA MET A 64 0.60 4.50 1.27
C MET A 64 1.63 5.54 1.73
N PRO A 65 2.71 5.12 2.41
CA PRO A 65 3.74 6.04 2.89
C PRO A 65 4.51 6.66 1.73
N LEU A 66 4.87 7.93 1.87
CA LEU A 66 5.71 8.66 0.94
C LEU A 66 7.17 8.63 1.39
N LEU A 67 8.09 8.81 0.44
CA LEU A 67 9.51 9.03 0.69
C LEU A 67 9.77 10.52 0.96
N PRO A 68 10.88 10.91 1.61
CA PRO A 68 11.22 12.32 1.75
C PRO A 68 11.43 12.94 0.37
N ILE A 69 10.93 14.17 0.19
CA ILE A 69 11.30 15.03 -0.92
C ILE A 69 12.79 15.37 -0.74
N SER A 70 13.54 15.35 -1.85
CA SER A 70 14.96 15.72 -1.82
C SER A 70 15.12 17.15 -1.27
N LEU A 71 16.17 17.38 -0.46
CA LEU A 71 16.37 18.67 0.19
C LEU A 71 16.50 19.82 -0.83
N ASN A 72 17.20 19.56 -1.93
CA ASN A 72 17.39 20.56 -2.99
C ASN A 72 16.06 20.94 -3.65
N ASP A 73 15.22 19.95 -3.97
CA ASP A 73 13.92 20.21 -4.58
C ASP A 73 12.98 20.95 -3.62
N ALA A 74 12.94 20.52 -2.35
CA ALA A 74 12.12 21.15 -1.32
C ALA A 74 12.50 22.63 -1.12
N GLN A 75 13.79 22.95 -1.06
CA GLN A 75 14.28 24.33 -0.88
C GLN A 75 14.12 25.17 -2.15
N SER A 76 14.53 24.63 -3.30
CA SER A 76 14.50 25.35 -4.57
C SER A 76 13.08 25.69 -4.99
N TRP A 77 12.15 24.74 -4.81
CA TRP A 77 10.75 24.90 -5.24
C TRP A 77 9.83 25.32 -4.09
N LYS A 78 10.38 25.54 -2.89
CA LYS A 78 9.66 25.94 -1.67
C LYS A 78 8.48 25.00 -1.36
N LEU A 79 8.67 23.70 -1.62
CA LEU A 79 7.68 22.68 -1.34
C LEU A 79 7.73 22.30 0.14
N PRO A 80 6.59 22.24 0.84
CA PRO A 80 6.55 21.64 2.17
C PRO A 80 6.94 20.16 2.09
N GLN A 81 7.66 19.69 3.10
CA GLN A 81 8.11 18.30 3.15
C GLN A 81 6.92 17.34 3.34
N ASN A 82 7.08 16.11 2.84
CA ASN A 82 6.13 15.03 3.08
C ASN A 82 5.99 14.74 4.58
N PRO A 83 4.79 14.35 5.05
CA PRO A 83 4.56 14.07 6.46
C PRO A 83 5.59 13.11 7.07
N GLY A 84 6.06 13.45 8.26
CA GLY A 84 7.03 12.66 9.02
C GLY A 84 8.50 12.82 8.60
N TYR A 85 8.83 13.72 7.66
CA TYR A 85 10.21 14.04 7.27
C TYR A 85 10.55 15.52 7.47
#